data_AF-A0A0Q9U3K3-F1
#
_entry.id   AF-A0A0Q9U3K3-F1
#
_cell.length_a   1.000
_cell.length_b   1.000
_cell.length_c   1.000
_cell.angle_alpha   90.00
_cell.angle_beta   90.00
_cell.angle_gamma   90.00
#
_symmetry.space_group_name_H-M   'P 1'
#
loop_
_entity.id
_entity.type
_entity.pdbx_description
1 polymer ?
#
loop_
_entity_poly.entity_id
_entity_poly.type
_entity_poly.pdbx_seq_one_letter_code
_entity_poly.pdbx_strand_id
1 'polypeptide(L)'
;MPRLVLTVIGDDRAGLVSALADVVTAHDGNWEDSQLAELAGKFAGIVVVGVPGERVDALTAALRELDGLLEVAAHPGAEASGVADDADAQRLTIDLLGNDSPGIVREVSSVLNRHELSIETMTTGTREAPMAGGLLFEAHVVVRVPGGSDSAALRADLERLATELLVDIAVA
;
A
#
# COMPACT_ATOMS: atom_id res chain seq x y z
N MET A 1 -2.39 7.10 23.77
CA MET A 1 -1.14 6.40 23.44
C MET A 1 -0.68 6.95 22.11
N PRO A 2 0.51 7.56 22.01
CA PRO A 2 1.03 7.99 20.72
C PRO A 2 1.18 6.81 19.76
N ARG A 3 1.01 7.10 18.48
CA ARG A 3 1.24 6.15 17.39
C ARG A 3 2.58 6.43 16.75
N LEU A 4 3.26 5.36 16.35
CA LEU A 4 4.41 5.43 15.46
C LEU A 4 4.08 4.67 14.18
N VAL A 5 4.48 5.26 13.05
CA VAL A 5 4.45 4.63 11.73
C VAL A 5 5.87 4.18 11.43
N LEU A 6 6.06 2.88 11.32
CA LEU A 6 7.34 2.25 11.02
C LEU A 6 7.38 1.92 9.53
N THR A 7 8.38 2.40 8.80
CA THR A 7 8.71 1.87 7.47
C THR A 7 9.82 0.86 7.61
N VAL A 8 9.64 -0.33 7.06
CA VAL A 8 10.60 -1.43 7.16
C VAL A 8 11.05 -1.87 5.78
N ILE A 9 12.34 -2.15 5.61
CA ILE A 9 12.90 -2.78 4.42
C ILE A 9 14.11 -3.66 4.79
N GLY A 10 14.23 -4.83 4.16
CA GLY A 10 15.36 -5.73 4.36
C GLY A 10 15.41 -6.87 3.33
N ASP A 11 16.48 -7.66 3.37
CA ASP A 11 16.55 -8.91 2.59
C ASP A 11 15.63 -9.96 3.21
N ASP A 12 14.75 -10.55 2.38
CA ASP A 12 13.77 -11.52 2.86
C ASP A 12 14.45 -12.72 3.53
N ARG A 13 13.97 -13.06 4.73
CA ARG A 13 14.39 -14.21 5.51
C ARG A 13 13.36 -14.55 6.57
N ALA A 14 13.42 -15.78 7.06
CA ALA A 14 12.56 -16.20 8.17
C ALA A 14 12.81 -15.36 9.43
N GLY A 15 11.73 -14.95 10.10
CA GLY A 15 11.78 -14.32 11.41
C GLY A 15 11.80 -12.79 11.44
N LEU A 16 11.79 -12.10 10.29
CA LEU A 16 11.79 -10.62 10.24
C LEU A 16 10.61 -10.00 11.01
N VAL A 17 9.40 -10.48 10.75
CA VAL A 17 8.19 -10.02 11.46
C VAL A 17 8.27 -10.32 12.96
N SER A 18 8.80 -11.50 13.33
CA SER A 18 8.96 -11.88 14.74
C SER A 18 9.93 -10.95 15.45
N ALA A 19 11.11 -10.70 14.87
CA ALA A 19 12.11 -9.81 15.46
C ALA A 19 11.57 -8.40 15.69
N LEU A 20 10.81 -7.87 14.73
CA LEU A 20 10.17 -6.56 14.88
C LEU A 20 9.09 -6.57 15.97
N ALA A 21 8.22 -7.59 15.98
CA ALA A 21 7.16 -7.73 16.97
C ALA A 21 7.71 -7.91 18.40
N ASP A 22 8.83 -8.61 18.56
CA ASP A 22 9.52 -8.79 19.85
C ASP A 22 10.01 -7.45 20.40
N VAL A 23 10.62 -6.61 19.55
CA VAL A 23 11.07 -5.26 19.94
C VAL A 23 9.88 -4.37 20.33
N VAL A 24 8.80 -4.39 19.54
CA VAL A 24 7.57 -3.63 19.85
C VAL A 24 6.99 -4.07 21.19
N THR A 25 6.88 -5.38 21.41
CA THR A 25 6.32 -5.96 22.65
C THR A 25 7.18 -5.68 23.86
N ALA A 26 8.52 -5.74 23.74
CA ALA A 26 9.45 -5.43 24.82
C ALA A 26 9.33 -3.98 25.34
N HIS A 27 8.75 -3.10 24.53
CA HIS A 27 8.50 -1.70 24.89
C HIS A 27 7.03 -1.38 25.18
N ASP A 28 6.23 -2.38 25.55
CA ASP A 28 4.78 -2.28 25.79
C ASP A 28 4.02 -1.66 24.60
N GLY A 29 4.59 -1.78 23.39
CA GLY A 29 3.94 -1.37 22.16
C GLY A 29 2.90 -2.39 21.71
N ASN A 30 1.85 -1.89 21.07
CA ASN A 30 0.82 -2.69 20.43
C ASN A 30 0.92 -2.55 18.91
N TRP A 31 0.94 -3.68 18.20
CA TRP A 31 0.84 -3.71 16.75
C TRP A 31 -0.63 -3.44 16.36
N GLU A 32 -0.91 -2.31 15.73
CA GLU A 32 -2.28 -1.89 15.41
C GLU A 32 -2.69 -2.30 13.99
N ASP A 33 -1.86 -1.97 13.00
CA ASP A 33 -2.14 -2.21 11.58
C ASP A 33 -0.83 -2.36 10.80
N SER A 34 -0.84 -3.05 9.67
CA SER A 34 0.34 -3.19 8.81
C SER A 34 0.03 -3.63 7.39
N GLN A 35 0.82 -3.13 6.44
CA GLN A 35 0.94 -3.67 5.09
C GLN A 35 2.39 -4.08 4.86
N LEU A 36 2.64 -5.39 4.75
CA LEU A 36 3.97 -5.98 4.59
C LEU A 36 3.95 -6.93 3.40
N ALA A 37 4.98 -6.88 2.57
CA ALA A 37 5.11 -7.73 1.40
C ALA A 37 6.56 -8.13 1.13
N GLU A 38 6.73 -9.31 0.56
CA GLU A 38 7.96 -9.69 -0.13
C GLU A 38 7.82 -9.31 -1.62
N LEU A 39 8.84 -8.64 -2.16
CA LEU A 39 8.93 -8.31 -3.57
C LEU A 39 10.40 -8.35 -4.02
N ALA A 40 10.69 -9.25 -4.96
CA ALA A 40 12.01 -9.41 -5.58
C ALA A 40 13.14 -9.69 -4.57
N GLY A 41 12.86 -10.52 -3.56
CA GLY A 41 13.79 -10.90 -2.50
C GLY A 41 13.95 -9.85 -1.40
N LYS A 42 13.16 -8.76 -1.46
CA LYS A 42 13.11 -7.73 -0.43
C LYS A 42 11.82 -7.85 0.34
N PHE A 43 11.93 -7.83 1.66
CA PHE A 43 10.79 -7.68 2.55
C PHE A 43 10.63 -6.21 2.89
N ALA A 44 9.47 -5.62 2.63
CA ALA A 44 9.22 -4.20 2.90
C ALA A 44 7.77 -3.92 3.31
N GLY A 45 7.55 -2.80 3.99
CA GLY A 45 6.20 -2.33 4.26
C GLY A 45 6.10 -1.28 5.36
N ILE A 46 4.86 -1.06 5.82
CA ILE A 46 4.50 -0.07 6.82
C ILE A 46 3.78 -0.75 7.98
N VAL A 47 4.10 -0.35 9.21
CA VAL A 47 3.48 -0.84 10.44
C VAL A 47 3.06 0.33 11.32
N VAL A 48 1.83 0.31 11.82
CA VAL A 48 1.34 1.25 12.82
C VAL A 48 1.43 0.58 14.18
N VAL A 49 2.16 1.21 15.10
CA VAL A 49 2.29 0.74 16.48
C VAL A 49 1.83 1.80 17.47
N GLY A 50 1.00 1.43 18.44
CA GLY A 50 0.63 2.26 19.57
C GLY A 50 1.58 1.99 20.73
N VAL A 51 2.20 3.01 21.31
CA VAL A 51 3.20 2.83 22.39
C VAL A 51 2.93 3.82 23.53
N PRO A 52 3.20 3.48 24.80
CA PRO A 52 3.20 4.46 25.89
C PRO A 52 4.17 5.62 25.58
N GLY A 53 3.76 6.86 25.87
CA GLY A 53 4.52 8.05 25.46
C GLY A 53 5.93 8.10 26.02
N GLU A 54 6.09 7.63 27.25
CA GLU A 54 7.36 7.48 27.95
C GLU A 54 8.31 6.43 27.35
N ARG A 55 7.82 5.54 26.47
CA ARG A 55 8.61 4.48 25.82
C ARG A 55 8.90 4.72 24.35
N VAL A 56 8.38 5.80 23.76
CA VAL A 56 8.61 6.15 22.35
C VAL A 56 10.10 6.21 22.01
N ASP A 57 10.89 6.94 22.81
CA ASP A 57 12.33 7.12 22.56
C ASP A 57 13.10 5.81 22.71
N ALA A 58 12.76 5.00 23.71
CA ALA A 58 13.39 3.71 23.97
C ALA A 58 13.10 2.72 22.83
N LEU A 59 11.85 2.64 22.39
CA LEU A 59 11.45 1.82 21.23
C LEU A 59 12.18 2.27 19.97
N THR A 60 12.23 3.57 19.70
CA THR A 60 12.91 4.12 18.52
C THR A 60 14.41 3.81 18.55
N ALA A 61 15.05 3.81 19.72
CA ALA A 61 16.43 3.39 19.86
C ALA A 61 16.62 1.89 19.58
N ALA A 62 15.79 1.02 20.16
CA ALA A 62 15.87 -0.42 19.95
C ALA A 62 15.60 -0.83 18.49
N LEU A 63 14.70 -0.14 17.79
CA LEU A 63 14.44 -0.38 16.36
C LEU A 63 15.68 -0.11 15.50
N ARG A 64 16.55 0.83 15.89
CA ARG A 64 17.84 1.07 15.19
C ARG A 64 18.85 -0.04 15.42
N GLU A 65 18.70 -0.86 16.46
CA GLU A 65 19.58 -2.01 16.70
C GLU A 65 19.27 -3.20 15.78
N LEU A 66 18.14 -3.16 15.06
CA LEU A 66 17.80 -4.11 14.00
C LEU A 66 18.57 -3.84 12.70
N ASP A 67 19.36 -2.77 12.64
CA ASP A 67 20.14 -2.41 11.45
C ASP A 67 21.09 -3.55 11.04
N GLY A 68 21.13 -3.86 9.74
CA GLY A 68 21.76 -5.06 9.17
C GLY A 68 20.88 -6.31 9.11
N LEU A 69 19.74 -6.34 9.81
CA LEU A 69 18.65 -7.30 9.62
C LEU A 69 17.47 -6.63 8.90
N LEU A 70 17.03 -5.47 9.41
CA LEU A 70 15.96 -4.63 8.88
C LEU A 70 16.37 -3.16 9.01
N GLU A 71 16.28 -2.42 7.92
CA GLU A 71 16.26 -0.96 7.99
C GLU A 71 14.86 -0.53 8.44
N VAL A 72 14.78 0.08 9.62
CA VAL A 72 13.53 0.56 10.21
C VAL A 72 13.61 2.06 10.44
N ALA A 73 12.68 2.82 9.87
CA ALA A 73 12.49 4.23 10.19
C ALA A 73 11.16 4.42 10.92
N ALA A 74 11.20 5.08 12.07
CA ALA A 74 10.03 5.39 12.88
C ALA A 74 9.63 6.86 12.70
N HIS A 75 8.36 7.09 12.40
CA HIS A 75 7.78 8.41 12.26
C HIS A 75 6.63 8.59 13.25
N PRO A 76 6.44 9.78 13.84
CA PRO A 76 5.23 10.07 14.61
C PRO A 76 4.00 9.85 13.71
N GLY A 77 3.08 8.98 14.16
CA GLY A 77 1.79 8.83 13.51
C GLY A 77 0.94 10.07 13.76
N ALA A 78 0.12 10.44 12.77
CA ALA A 78 -0.91 11.44 13.01
C ALA A 78 -1.84 10.96 14.14
N GLU A 79 -2.10 11.82 15.13
CA GLU A 79 -3.24 11.59 16.02
C GLU A 79 -4.48 11.43 15.14
N ALA A 80 -5.40 10.53 15.49
CA ALA A 80 -6.65 10.26 14.76
C ALA A 80 -7.63 11.46 14.76
N SER A 81 -7.12 12.67 14.91
CA SER A 81 -7.80 13.95 14.76
C SER A 81 -7.40 14.53 13.41
N GLY A 82 -8.13 14.16 12.35
CA GLY A 82 -8.16 15.01 11.15
C GLY A 82 -8.16 14.36 9.77
N VAL A 83 -8.04 13.03 9.63
CA VAL A 83 -8.64 12.44 8.43
C VAL A 83 -10.12 12.56 8.70
N ALA A 84 -10.79 13.52 8.06
CA ALA A 84 -12.24 13.51 8.03
C ALA A 84 -12.60 12.09 7.57
N ASP A 85 -13.18 11.29 8.47
CA ASP A 85 -14.00 10.17 8.06
C ASP A 85 -15.10 10.84 7.23
N ASP A 86 -14.82 10.94 5.94
CA ASP A 86 -15.83 11.24 4.97
C ASP A 86 -16.77 10.04 5.08
N ALA A 87 -17.83 10.21 5.87
CA ALA A 87 -18.72 9.13 6.26
C ALA A 87 -19.37 8.45 5.05
N ASP A 88 -19.33 9.14 3.90
CA ASP A 88 -19.81 8.68 2.61
C ASP A 88 -18.69 8.17 1.68
N ALA A 89 -17.43 8.10 2.14
CA ALA A 89 -16.35 7.56 1.34
C ALA A 89 -16.54 6.05 1.11
N GLN A 90 -16.42 5.65 -0.15
CA GLN A 90 -16.57 4.27 -0.59
C GLN A 90 -15.23 3.68 -0.99
N ARG A 91 -15.03 2.40 -0.72
CA ARG A 91 -13.89 1.66 -1.24
C ARG A 91 -14.28 1.06 -2.59
N LEU A 92 -13.40 1.21 -3.58
CA LEU A 92 -13.56 0.66 -4.92
C LEU A 92 -12.35 -0.21 -5.24
N THR A 93 -12.59 -1.40 -5.79
CA THR A 93 -11.54 -2.28 -6.28
C THR A 93 -11.48 -2.19 -7.80
N ILE A 94 -10.27 -2.05 -8.33
CA ILE A 94 -10.00 -1.97 -9.77
C ILE A 94 -8.97 -3.03 -10.13
N ASP A 95 -9.36 -3.97 -10.98
CA ASP A 95 -8.49 -4.99 -11.54
C ASP A 95 -8.19 -4.66 -13.00
N LEU A 96 -6.90 -4.66 -13.35
CA LEU A 96 -6.40 -4.49 -14.71
C LEU A 96 -5.75 -5.78 -15.20
N LEU A 97 -6.04 -6.16 -16.44
CA LEU A 97 -5.33 -7.23 -17.14
C LEU A 97 -5.20 -6.90 -18.63
N GLY A 98 -3.99 -6.94 -19.19
CA GLY A 98 -3.82 -6.81 -20.62
C GLY A 98 -2.36 -6.83 -21.06
N ASN A 99 -2.09 -6.43 -22.29
CA ASN A 99 -0.72 -6.45 -22.82
C ASN A 99 0.19 -5.49 -22.06
N ASP A 100 1.37 -5.96 -21.66
CA ASP A 100 2.35 -5.11 -21.00
C ASP A 100 2.87 -4.02 -21.97
N SER A 101 2.87 -2.78 -21.50
CA SER A 101 3.36 -1.64 -22.25
C SER A 101 3.87 -0.53 -21.32
N PRO A 102 4.91 0.24 -21.75
CA PRO A 102 5.41 1.34 -20.94
C PRO A 102 4.32 2.40 -20.68
N GLY A 103 4.13 2.74 -19.41
CA GLY A 103 3.25 3.84 -19.00
C GLY A 103 1.89 3.43 -18.45
N ILE A 104 1.51 2.15 -18.42
CA ILE A 104 0.20 1.71 -17.89
C ILE A 104 -0.04 2.26 -16.47
N VAL A 105 0.93 2.08 -15.56
CA VAL A 105 0.84 2.57 -14.17
C VAL A 105 0.64 4.09 -14.12
N ARG A 106 1.31 4.84 -14.99
CA ARG A 106 1.17 6.30 -15.09
C ARG A 106 -0.24 6.68 -15.52
N GLU A 107 -0.77 6.05 -16.56
CA GLU A 107 -2.10 6.41 -17.07
C GLU A 107 -3.20 6.04 -16.07
N VAL A 108 -3.12 4.86 -15.45
CA VAL A 108 -4.05 4.43 -14.39
C VAL A 108 -4.00 5.41 -13.21
N SER A 109 -2.83 5.66 -12.64
CA SER A 109 -2.69 6.58 -11.50
C SER A 109 -3.11 8.02 -11.85
N SER A 110 -2.91 8.47 -13.09
CA SER A 110 -3.37 9.78 -13.57
C SER A 110 -4.90 9.89 -13.59
N VAL A 111 -5.61 8.87 -14.07
CA VAL A 111 -7.08 8.84 -14.04
C VAL A 111 -7.59 8.87 -12.61
N LEU A 112 -7.03 8.04 -11.72
CA LEU A 112 -7.40 8.02 -10.30
C LEU A 112 -7.19 9.38 -9.63
N ASN A 113 -6.03 10.01 -9.87
CA ASN A 113 -5.70 11.32 -9.32
C ASN A 113 -6.62 12.44 -9.85
N ARG A 114 -7.04 12.38 -11.12
CA ARG A 114 -7.97 13.36 -11.70
C ARG A 114 -9.36 13.30 -11.04
N HIS A 115 -9.76 12.12 -10.58
CA HIS A 115 -11.00 11.89 -9.83
C HIS A 115 -10.80 12.05 -8.31
N GLU A 116 -9.65 12.58 -7.88
CA GLU A 116 -9.29 12.82 -6.47
C GLU A 116 -9.37 11.55 -5.60
N LEU A 117 -9.17 10.39 -6.23
CA LEU A 117 -9.18 9.10 -5.55
C LEU A 117 -7.86 8.86 -4.84
N SER A 118 -7.92 8.39 -3.60
CA SER A 118 -6.74 8.00 -2.84
C SER A 118 -6.48 6.51 -3.01
N ILE A 119 -5.27 6.12 -3.41
CA ILE A 119 -4.87 4.71 -3.49
C ILE A 119 -4.56 4.21 -2.08
N GLU A 120 -5.27 3.16 -1.65
CA GLU A 120 -5.03 2.49 -0.37
C GLU A 120 -4.02 1.34 -0.52
N THR A 121 -4.14 0.57 -1.60
CA THR A 121 -3.19 -0.49 -1.96
C THR A 121 -3.12 -0.59 -3.48
N MET A 122 -1.92 -0.81 -4.02
CA MET A 122 -1.72 -1.14 -5.43
C MET A 122 -0.66 -2.23 -5.54
N THR A 123 -1.04 -3.34 -6.17
CA THR A 123 -0.14 -4.45 -6.47
C THR A 123 -0.12 -4.62 -7.98
N THR A 124 1.08 -4.74 -8.56
CA THR A 124 1.27 -4.91 -10.00
C THR A 124 2.19 -6.08 -10.28
N GLY A 125 1.97 -6.74 -11.40
CA GLY A 125 2.82 -7.84 -11.86
C GLY A 125 2.86 -7.95 -13.37
N THR A 126 3.81 -8.72 -13.86
CA THR A 126 3.85 -9.18 -15.24
C THR A 126 3.92 -10.69 -15.27
N ARG A 127 3.13 -11.32 -16.15
CA ARG A 127 3.15 -12.77 -16.33
C ARG A 127 3.10 -13.14 -17.81
N GLU A 128 3.58 -14.33 -18.15
CA GLU A 128 3.48 -14.82 -19.52
C GLU A 128 2.02 -15.10 -19.89
N ALA A 129 1.62 -14.64 -21.08
CA ALA A 129 0.33 -14.98 -21.67
C ALA A 129 0.30 -16.48 -22.00
N PRO A 130 -0.88 -17.14 -21.88
CA PRO A 130 -1.07 -18.48 -22.41
C PRO A 130 -0.68 -18.55 -23.89
N MET A 131 -0.14 -19.69 -24.32
CA MET A 131 0.17 -19.96 -25.74
C MET A 131 1.15 -18.96 -26.38
N ALA A 132 2.12 -18.44 -25.62
CA ALA A 132 3.17 -17.53 -26.09
C ALA A 132 2.64 -16.18 -26.65
N GLY A 133 1.53 -15.67 -26.10
CA GLY A 133 0.95 -14.37 -26.47
C GLY A 133 1.70 -13.13 -25.97
N GLY A 134 2.94 -13.27 -25.48
CA GLY A 134 3.74 -12.18 -24.91
C GLY A 134 3.60 -12.05 -23.39
N LEU A 135 3.99 -10.89 -22.84
CA LEU A 135 3.83 -10.54 -21.43
C LEU A 135 2.51 -9.81 -21.21
N LEU A 136 1.76 -10.25 -20.21
CA LEU A 136 0.60 -9.57 -19.69
C LEU A 136 0.99 -8.77 -18.46
N PHE A 137 0.51 -7.54 -18.39
CA PHE A 137 0.48 -6.73 -17.20
C PHE A 137 -0.81 -7.00 -16.43
N GLU A 138 -0.69 -7.12 -15.12
CA GLU A 138 -1.82 -7.20 -14.20
C GLU A 138 -1.65 -6.21 -13.05
N ALA A 139 -2.75 -5.60 -12.63
CA ALA A 139 -2.76 -4.75 -11.45
C ALA A 139 -4.05 -4.94 -10.65
N HIS A 140 -3.90 -4.93 -9.32
CA HIS A 140 -4.98 -4.90 -8.36
C HIS A 140 -4.85 -3.61 -7.56
N VAL A 141 -5.86 -2.75 -7.63
CA VAL A 141 -5.84 -1.43 -7.01
C VAL A 141 -7.07 -1.26 -6.13
N VAL A 142 -6.85 -0.93 -4.86
CA VAL A 142 -7.90 -0.56 -3.92
C VAL A 142 -7.82 0.93 -3.71
N VAL A 143 -8.90 1.65 -3.99
CA VAL A 143 -8.97 3.11 -3.84
C VAL A 143 -10.10 3.53 -2.92
N ARG A 144 -9.92 4.68 -2.28
CA ARG A 144 -10.96 5.39 -1.55
C ARG A 144 -11.54 6.49 -2.44
N VAL A 145 -12.86 6.44 -2.60
CA VAL A 145 -13.68 7.38 -3.35
C VAL A 145 -14.37 8.32 -2.37
N PRO A 146 -14.11 9.65 -2.41
CA PRO A 146 -14.78 10.59 -1.51
C PRO A 146 -16.28 10.70 -1.78
N GLY A 147 -17.03 11.13 -0.76
CA GLY A 147 -18.45 11.39 -0.85
C GLY A 147 -18.76 12.44 -1.92
N GLY A 148 -19.68 12.11 -2.84
CA GLY A 148 -20.07 13.01 -3.92
C GLY A 148 -19.23 12.93 -5.20
N SER A 149 -18.28 12.00 -5.30
CA SER A 149 -17.60 11.70 -6.57
C SER A 149 -18.58 11.23 -7.65
N ASP A 150 -18.35 11.66 -8.89
CA ASP A 150 -19.12 11.21 -10.06
C ASP A 150 -18.63 9.85 -10.53
N SER A 151 -19.23 8.78 -9.98
CA SER A 151 -18.91 7.39 -10.32
C SER A 151 -19.16 7.06 -11.79
N ALA A 152 -20.10 7.75 -12.45
CA ALA A 152 -20.37 7.54 -13.87
C ALA A 152 -19.24 8.13 -14.73
N ALA A 153 -18.76 9.32 -14.40
CA ALA A 153 -17.60 9.92 -15.06
C ALA A 153 -16.32 9.10 -14.86
N LEU A 154 -16.07 8.63 -13.62
CA LEU A 154 -14.95 7.75 -13.31
C LEU A 154 -14.99 6.49 -14.17
N ARG A 155 -16.14 5.81 -14.21
CA ARG A 155 -16.29 4.58 -14.99
C ARG A 155 -16.09 4.82 -16.48
N ALA A 156 -16.65 5.90 -17.03
CA ALA A 156 -16.46 6.25 -18.44
C ALA A 156 -14.98 6.51 -18.79
N ASP A 157 -14.23 7.13 -17.89
CA ASP A 157 -12.80 7.35 -18.08
C ASP A 157 -11.97 6.08 -17.96
N LEU A 158 -12.32 5.18 -17.04
CA LEU A 158 -11.70 3.85 -16.95
C LEU A 158 -11.99 3.02 -18.20
N GLU A 159 -13.22 3.05 -18.72
CA GLU A 159 -13.58 2.36 -19.98
C GLU A 159 -12.83 2.94 -21.19
N ARG A 160 -12.64 4.26 -21.24
CA ARG A 160 -11.80 4.90 -22.25
C ARG A 160 -10.34 4.48 -22.11
N LEU A 161 -9.80 4.45 -20.90
CA LEU A 161 -8.43 4.01 -20.63
C LEU A 161 -8.23 2.54 -21.03
N ALA A 162 -9.19 1.68 -20.71
CA ALA A 162 -9.21 0.26 -21.10
C ALA A 162 -9.03 0.11 -22.62
N THR A 163 -9.77 0.93 -23.38
CA THR A 163 -9.72 0.95 -24.84
C THR A 163 -8.38 1.49 -25.37
N GLU A 164 -7.89 2.59 -24.80
CA GLU A 164 -6.63 3.21 -25.21
C GLU A 164 -5.41 2.31 -24.98
N LEU A 165 -5.40 1.59 -23.84
CA LEU A 165 -4.31 0.69 -23.47
C LEU A 165 -4.48 -0.75 -23.98
N LEU A 166 -5.63 -1.08 -24.60
CA LEU A 166 -5.98 -2.45 -24.99
C LEU A 166 -5.90 -3.43 -23.81
N VAL A 167 -6.47 -3.02 -22.67
CA VAL A 167 -6.52 -3.81 -21.43
C VAL A 167 -7.97 -3.99 -20.99
N ASP A 168 -8.23 -5.07 -20.27
CA ASP A 168 -9.47 -5.27 -19.53
C ASP A 168 -9.38 -4.56 -18.18
N ILE A 169 -10.41 -3.78 -17.84
CA ILE A 169 -10.56 -3.14 -16.53
C ILE A 169 -11.87 -3.61 -15.90
N ALA A 170 -11.78 -4.25 -14.74
CA ALA A 170 -12.93 -4.61 -13.92
C ALA A 170 -12.98 -3.70 -12.69
N VAL A 171 -14.19 -3.30 -12.31
CA VAL A 171 -14.44 -2.41 -11.18
C VAL A 171 -15.50 -3.06 -10.28
N ALA A 172 -15.19 -3.21 -8.99
CA ALA A 172 -16.02 -3.88 -7.99
C ALA A 172 -16.16 -3.09 -6.70
#